data_AF-A0A960SJW7-F1
#
_entry.id   AF-A0A960SJW7-F1
#
_cell.length_a   1.000
_cell.length_b   1.000
_cell.length_c   1.000
_cell.angle_alpha   90.00
_cell.angle_beta   90.00
_cell.angle_gamma   90.00
#
_symmetry.space_group_name_H-M   'P 1'
#
loop_
_entity.id
_entity.type
_entity.pdbx_description
1 polymer ?
#
loop_
_entity_poly.entity_id
_entity_poly.type
_entity_poly.pdbx_seq_one_letter_code
_entity_poly.pdbx_strand_id
1 'polypeptide(L)'
;SEEDPNYTGHEFKPTFVGCVECHGSEELAEMLVEGGQAAIKERMARVVNLLNEWALTKAPEDLRTKYGTLAWEYTNVGQLSNPDGESVSGPSSAEQGAIPDGIKQARFNVYLVEHDGSYGVHNGAYARRLLNVARDLVNAELAAE
;
A
#
# COMPACT_ATOMS: atom_id res chain seq x y z
N SER A 1 10.08 -48.26 -8.41
CA SER A 1 10.06 -46.80 -8.19
C SER A 1 8.89 -46.52 -7.29
N GLU A 2 9.12 -45.84 -6.17
CA GLU A 2 8.01 -45.24 -5.44
C GLU A 2 7.53 -44.07 -6.30
N GLU A 3 6.31 -44.16 -6.83
CA GLU A 3 5.65 -43.00 -7.41
C GLU A 3 5.35 -42.04 -6.27
N ASP A 4 6.00 -40.88 -6.25
CA ASP A 4 5.54 -39.76 -5.44
C ASP A 4 4.15 -39.36 -5.94
N PRO A 5 3.08 -39.52 -5.14
CA PRO A 5 1.77 -39.04 -5.55
C PRO A 5 1.84 -37.51 -5.67
N ASN A 6 1.80 -37.02 -6.90
CA ASN A 6 1.64 -35.60 -7.16
C ASN A 6 0.21 -35.22 -6.77
N TYR A 7 -0.01 -34.81 -5.51
CA TYR A 7 -1.30 -34.34 -5.02
C TYR A 7 -1.66 -33.01 -5.70
N THR A 8 -2.18 -33.09 -6.92
CA THR A 8 -2.80 -31.99 -7.64
C THR A 8 -4.23 -31.80 -7.11
N GLY A 9 -4.50 -30.68 -6.42
CA GLY A 9 -5.85 -30.43 -5.88
C GLY A 9 -5.99 -29.41 -4.75
N HIS A 10 -4.90 -28.91 -4.16
CA HIS A 10 -5.00 -27.88 -3.11
C HIS A 10 -5.00 -26.47 -3.73
N GLU A 11 -6.12 -25.76 -3.59
CA GLU A 11 -6.26 -24.35 -3.94
C GLU A 11 -6.29 -23.52 -2.66
N PHE A 12 -5.34 -22.59 -2.51
CA PHE A 12 -5.29 -21.67 -1.38
C PHE A 12 -6.00 -20.37 -1.76
N LYS A 13 -7.32 -20.35 -1.56
CA LYS A 13 -8.16 -19.16 -1.75
C LYS A 13 -8.87 -18.78 -0.47
N PRO A 14 -9.07 -17.48 -0.20
CA PRO A 14 -9.91 -17.06 0.92
C PRO A 14 -11.34 -17.56 0.71
N THR A 15 -11.93 -18.18 1.74
CA THR A 15 -13.34 -18.56 1.79
C THR A 15 -13.92 -18.18 3.14
N PHE A 16 -15.21 -17.83 3.18
CA PHE A 16 -15.89 -17.47 4.43
C PHE A 16 -16.42 -18.68 5.21
N VAL A 17 -16.47 -19.86 4.57
CA VAL A 17 -16.83 -21.14 5.22
C VAL A 17 -15.99 -21.38 6.48
N GLY A 18 -14.69 -21.09 6.44
CA GLY A 18 -13.79 -21.24 7.59
C GLY A 18 -14.12 -20.30 8.76
N CYS A 19 -14.86 -19.23 8.53
CA CYS A 19 -15.29 -18.30 9.58
C CYS A 19 -16.53 -18.82 10.34
N VAL A 20 -17.35 -19.67 9.73
CA VAL A 20 -18.67 -20.08 10.26
C VAL A 20 -18.57 -20.84 11.56
N GLU A 21 -17.55 -21.68 11.73
CA GLU A 21 -17.37 -22.50 12.94
C GLU A 21 -17.29 -21.63 14.21
N CYS A 22 -16.67 -20.45 14.10
CA CYS A 22 -16.48 -19.53 15.23
C CYS A 22 -17.46 -18.35 15.22
N HIS A 23 -17.93 -17.91 14.05
CA HIS A 23 -18.69 -16.66 13.87
C HIS A 23 -20.13 -16.85 13.37
N GLY A 24 -20.53 -18.07 13.01
CA GLY A 24 -21.93 -18.46 12.77
C GLY A 24 -22.56 -18.07 11.42
N SER A 25 -22.00 -17.12 10.67
CA SER A 25 -22.55 -16.71 9.36
C SER A 25 -21.46 -16.28 8.38
N GLU A 26 -21.50 -16.86 7.17
CA GLU A 26 -20.64 -16.44 6.05
C GLU A 26 -20.98 -15.03 5.59
N GLU A 27 -22.27 -14.69 5.51
CA GLU A 27 -22.74 -13.37 5.09
C GLU A 27 -22.23 -12.26 6.01
N LEU A 28 -22.25 -12.51 7.34
CA LEU A 28 -21.71 -11.54 8.30
C LEU A 28 -20.18 -11.45 8.21
N ALA A 29 -19.49 -12.56 7.97
CA ALA A 29 -18.04 -12.57 7.80
C ALA A 29 -17.62 -11.80 6.54
N GLU A 30 -18.31 -12.03 5.43
CA GLU A 30 -18.11 -11.33 4.16
C GLU A 30 -18.31 -9.83 4.32
N MET A 31 -19.46 -9.41 4.86
CA MET A 31 -19.77 -8.00 5.08
C MET A 31 -18.72 -7.28 5.95
N LEU A 32 -18.26 -7.92 7.03
CA LEU A 32 -17.25 -7.33 7.92
C LEU A 32 -15.87 -7.25 7.26
N VAL A 33 -15.48 -8.28 6.51
CA VAL A 33 -14.22 -8.28 5.76
C VAL A 33 -14.24 -7.21 4.68
N GLU A 34 -15.25 -7.17 3.83
CA GLU A 34 -15.36 -6.18 2.75
C GLU A 34 -15.38 -4.75 3.29
N GLY A 35 -16.20 -4.48 4.32
CA GLY A 35 -16.28 -3.17 4.97
C GLY A 35 -14.94 -2.77 5.61
N GLY A 36 -14.26 -3.72 6.26
CA GLY A 36 -12.93 -3.51 6.84
C GLY A 36 -11.88 -3.17 5.78
N GLN A 37 -11.83 -3.94 4.69
CA GLN A 37 -10.92 -3.71 3.57
C GLN A 37 -11.20 -2.37 2.89
N ALA A 38 -12.47 -2.02 2.64
CA ALA A 38 -12.85 -0.75 2.06
C ALA A 38 -12.35 0.43 2.90
N ALA A 39 -12.51 0.37 4.22
CA ALA A 39 -12.02 1.40 5.14
C ALA A 39 -10.49 1.55 5.11
N ILE A 40 -9.74 0.45 4.96
CA ILE A 40 -8.28 0.50 4.84
C ILE A 40 -7.84 1.04 3.48
N LYS A 41 -8.46 0.59 2.38
CA LYS A 41 -8.19 1.10 1.03
C LYS A 41 -8.42 2.61 0.92
N GLU A 42 -9.49 3.12 1.53
CA GLU A 42 -9.74 4.56 1.59
C GLU A 42 -8.61 5.32 2.31
N ARG A 43 -8.08 4.78 3.40
CA ARG A 43 -6.95 5.38 4.13
C ARG A 43 -5.67 5.34 3.31
N MET A 44 -5.40 4.26 2.59
CA MET A 44 -4.27 4.17 1.67
C MET A 44 -4.39 5.23 0.57
N ALA A 45 -5.56 5.36 -0.06
CA ALA A 45 -5.80 6.38 -1.09
C ALA A 45 -5.54 7.81 -0.56
N ARG A 46 -5.95 8.10 0.68
CA ARG A 46 -5.64 9.39 1.33
C ARG A 46 -4.14 9.62 1.49
N VAL A 47 -3.37 8.62 1.90
CA VAL A 47 -1.90 8.74 2.02
C VAL A 47 -1.27 8.96 0.65
N VAL A 48 -1.69 8.21 -0.37
CA VAL A 48 -1.20 8.37 -1.76
C VAL A 48 -1.51 9.76 -2.31
N ASN A 49 -2.72 10.28 -2.06
CA ASN A 49 -3.08 11.65 -2.47
C ASN A 49 -2.18 12.71 -1.82
N LEU A 50 -1.85 12.56 -0.53
CA LEU A 50 -0.92 13.46 0.15
C LEU A 50 0.51 13.34 -0.40
N LEU A 51 0.96 12.13 -0.71
CA LEU A 51 2.27 11.90 -1.33
C LEU A 51 2.34 12.57 -2.71
N ASN A 52 1.28 12.46 -3.51
CA ASN A 52 1.14 13.13 -4.81
C ASN A 52 1.14 14.66 -4.64
N GLU A 53 0.44 15.19 -3.64
CA GLU A 53 0.45 16.62 -3.32
C GLU A 53 1.86 17.09 -2.97
N TRP A 54 2.56 16.37 -2.09
CA TRP A 54 3.95 16.69 -1.74
C TRP A 54 4.85 16.67 -2.97
N ALA A 55 4.74 15.64 -3.82
CA ALA A 55 5.53 15.52 -5.03
C ALA A 55 5.32 16.69 -6.00
N LEU A 56 4.10 17.20 -6.11
CA LEU A 56 3.76 18.33 -6.99
C LEU A 56 4.07 19.70 -6.39
N THR A 57 4.20 19.83 -5.08
CA THR A 57 4.26 21.16 -4.42
C THR A 57 5.56 21.40 -3.64
N LYS A 58 6.14 20.36 -3.06
CA LYS A 58 7.24 20.46 -2.08
C LYS A 58 8.48 19.63 -2.44
N ALA A 59 8.37 18.64 -3.32
CA ALA A 59 9.55 17.92 -3.79
C ALA A 59 10.57 18.88 -4.44
N PRO A 60 11.88 18.57 -4.36
CA PRO A 60 12.93 19.32 -5.06
C PRO A 60 12.56 19.54 -6.53
N GLU A 61 12.84 20.74 -7.05
CA GLU A 61 12.37 21.17 -8.37
C GLU A 61 12.78 20.19 -9.49
N ASP A 62 13.99 19.66 -9.44
CA ASP A 62 14.50 18.66 -10.38
C ASP A 62 13.64 17.39 -10.37
N LEU A 63 13.28 16.88 -9.19
CA LEU A 63 12.43 15.69 -9.06
C LEU A 63 11.01 15.98 -9.52
N ARG A 64 10.44 17.10 -9.08
CA ARG A 64 9.07 17.51 -9.42
C ARG A 64 8.90 17.67 -10.93
N THR A 65 9.85 18.32 -11.60
CA THR A 65 9.78 18.57 -13.04
C THR A 65 9.95 17.28 -13.85
N LYS A 66 10.82 16.38 -13.39
CA LYS A 66 11.12 15.13 -14.10
C LYS A 66 10.06 14.04 -13.87
N TYR A 67 9.52 13.93 -12.67
CA TYR A 67 8.68 12.80 -12.25
C TYR A 67 7.23 13.18 -11.94
N GLY A 68 6.91 14.47 -11.74
CA GLY A 68 5.56 14.89 -11.36
C GLY A 68 5.10 14.19 -10.08
N THR A 69 3.91 13.59 -10.11
CA THR A 69 3.37 12.80 -8.98
C THR A 69 4.22 11.60 -8.60
N LEU A 70 5.11 11.12 -9.48
CA LEU A 70 6.01 9.99 -9.20
C LEU A 70 7.26 10.42 -8.42
N ALA A 71 7.44 11.69 -8.06
CA ALA A 71 8.66 12.16 -7.39
C ALA A 71 8.90 11.54 -6.00
N TRP A 72 7.89 10.95 -5.37
CA TRP A 72 8.02 10.22 -4.11
C TRP A 72 8.28 8.72 -4.30
N GLU A 73 8.10 8.17 -5.50
CA GLU A 73 8.10 6.74 -5.77
C GLU A 73 9.47 6.07 -5.67
N TYR A 74 9.48 4.74 -5.62
CA TYR A 74 10.70 3.95 -5.84
C TYR A 74 11.16 4.06 -7.31
N THR A 75 12.41 3.68 -7.59
CA THR A 75 12.94 3.61 -8.97
C THR A 75 12.03 2.79 -9.88
N ASN A 76 11.58 1.64 -9.38
CA ASN A 76 10.53 0.83 -9.99
C ASN A 76 9.20 1.26 -9.38
N VAL A 77 8.37 1.96 -10.17
CA VAL A 77 7.08 2.48 -9.72
C VAL A 77 6.16 1.31 -9.36
N GLY A 78 5.58 1.35 -8.16
CA GLY A 78 4.67 0.30 -7.71
C GLY A 78 3.22 0.51 -8.15
N GLN A 79 2.41 -0.51 -7.90
CA GLN A 79 0.99 -0.62 -8.26
C GLN A 79 0.08 0.50 -7.72
N LEU A 80 0.47 1.17 -6.62
CA LEU A 80 -0.29 2.32 -6.10
C LEU A 80 -0.27 3.53 -7.04
N SER A 81 0.78 3.68 -7.87
CA SER A 81 0.91 4.76 -8.84
C SER A 81 0.88 4.27 -10.30
N ASN A 82 1.12 2.98 -10.51
CA ASN A 82 1.15 2.34 -11.83
C ASN A 82 0.38 1.00 -11.81
N PRO A 83 -0.95 1.01 -11.62
CA PRO A 83 -1.74 -0.22 -11.47
C PRO A 83 -1.76 -1.08 -12.74
N ASP A 84 -1.63 -0.45 -13.91
CA ASP A 84 -1.68 -1.12 -15.21
C ASP A 84 -0.30 -1.56 -15.72
N GLY A 85 0.76 -1.31 -14.95
CA GLY A 85 2.11 -1.76 -15.27
C GLY A 85 2.71 -1.08 -16.50
N GLU A 86 2.38 0.19 -16.74
CA GLU A 86 2.95 0.99 -17.81
C GLU A 86 4.48 1.13 -17.65
N SER A 87 5.18 1.41 -18.77
CA SER A 87 6.63 1.63 -18.77
C SER A 87 6.98 3.04 -18.25
N VAL A 88 6.77 3.26 -16.95
CA VAL A 88 7.15 4.48 -16.23
C VAL A 88 8.28 4.21 -15.23
N SER A 89 9.03 5.24 -14.88
CA SER A 89 10.13 5.15 -13.92
C SER A 89 10.02 6.25 -12.88
N GLY A 90 10.35 5.92 -11.64
CA GLY A 90 10.48 6.88 -10.55
C GLY A 90 11.90 7.43 -10.44
N PRO A 91 12.17 8.21 -9.39
CA PRO A 91 13.51 8.71 -9.05
C PRO A 91 14.55 7.58 -9.04
N SER A 92 15.66 7.77 -9.77
CA SER A 92 16.76 6.81 -9.81
C SER A 92 17.40 6.60 -8.43
N SER A 93 18.20 5.56 -8.26
CA SER A 93 18.88 5.28 -6.98
C SER A 93 19.71 6.46 -6.44
N ALA A 94 20.28 7.28 -7.32
CA ALA A 94 20.99 8.50 -6.92
C ALA A 94 20.01 9.60 -6.46
N GLU A 95 18.90 9.76 -7.17
CA GLU A 95 17.87 10.77 -6.88
C GLU A 95 17.03 10.43 -5.64
N GLN A 96 16.91 9.16 -5.25
CA GLN A 96 16.28 8.75 -4.00
C GLN A 96 16.88 9.43 -2.76
N GLY A 97 18.15 9.84 -2.83
CA GLY A 97 18.83 10.59 -1.77
C GLY A 97 18.24 11.98 -1.51
N ALA A 98 17.59 12.59 -2.51
CA ALA A 98 16.97 13.90 -2.40
C ALA A 98 15.54 13.86 -1.83
N ILE A 99 14.96 12.67 -1.66
CA ILE A 99 13.64 12.49 -1.02
C ILE A 99 13.82 12.54 0.50
N PRO A 100 13.03 13.33 1.25
CA PRO A 100 13.08 13.35 2.71
C PRO A 100 12.72 11.99 3.32
N ASP A 101 13.30 11.70 4.50
CA ASP A 101 13.07 10.41 5.16
C ASP A 101 11.61 10.22 5.61
N GLY A 102 10.90 11.30 5.94
CA GLY A 102 9.47 11.24 6.25
C GLY A 102 8.64 10.70 5.08
N ILE A 103 8.93 11.17 3.87
CA ILE A 103 8.28 10.69 2.64
C ILE A 103 8.64 9.23 2.34
N LYS A 104 9.92 8.85 2.50
CA LYS A 104 10.34 7.45 2.32
C LYS A 104 9.64 6.51 3.30
N GLN A 105 9.51 6.90 4.55
CA GLN A 105 8.81 6.12 5.58
C GLN A 105 7.31 6.03 5.32
N ALA A 106 6.68 7.14 4.89
CA ALA A 106 5.27 7.14 4.51
C ALA A 106 5.00 6.21 3.31
N ARG A 107 5.83 6.31 2.26
CA ARG A 107 5.84 5.39 1.11
C ARG A 107 5.96 3.94 1.56
N PHE A 108 6.94 3.63 2.41
CA PHE A 108 7.14 2.27 2.91
C PHE A 108 5.90 1.76 3.66
N ASN A 109 5.32 2.55 4.56
CA ASN A 109 4.17 2.15 5.36
C ASN A 109 2.93 1.87 4.50
N VAL A 110 2.63 2.68 3.48
CA VAL A 110 1.47 2.43 2.61
C VAL A 110 1.68 1.19 1.74
N TYR A 111 2.89 0.98 1.21
CA TYR A 111 3.22 -0.25 0.46
C TYR A 111 3.27 -1.50 1.33
N LEU A 112 3.67 -1.40 2.59
CA LEU A 112 3.65 -2.54 3.50
C LEU A 112 2.21 -3.03 3.74
N VAL A 113 1.25 -2.11 3.90
CA VAL A 113 -0.17 -2.46 4.06
C VAL A 113 -0.75 -3.00 2.75
N GLU A 114 -0.35 -2.44 1.62
CA GLU A 114 -0.76 -2.94 0.30
C GLU A 114 -0.27 -4.37 0.07
N HIS A 115 1.02 -4.63 0.30
CA HIS A 115 1.66 -5.92 -0.01
C HIS A 115 1.30 -7.04 0.98
N ASP A 116 0.82 -6.70 2.18
CA ASP A 116 0.17 -7.69 3.06
C ASP A 116 -1.07 -8.30 2.39
N GLY A 117 -1.72 -7.57 1.47
CA GLY A 117 -2.82 -8.07 0.62
C GLY A 117 -4.15 -8.32 1.33
N SER A 118 -4.15 -8.42 2.66
CA SER A 118 -5.37 -8.60 3.46
C SER A 118 -6.16 -7.31 3.63
N TYR A 119 -5.53 -6.16 3.36
CA TYR A 119 -6.06 -4.82 3.61
C TYR A 119 -6.59 -4.68 5.05
N GLY A 120 -5.82 -5.18 6.01
CA GLY A 120 -6.12 -5.06 7.44
C GLY A 120 -7.00 -6.15 8.03
N VAL A 121 -7.39 -7.18 7.28
CA VAL A 121 -8.09 -8.35 7.85
C VAL A 121 -7.17 -9.09 8.82
N HIS A 122 -5.88 -9.24 8.50
CA HIS A 122 -4.91 -9.89 9.40
C HIS A 122 -4.65 -9.08 10.69
N ASN A 123 -4.56 -7.75 10.60
CA ASN A 123 -4.35 -6.87 11.76
C ASN A 123 -4.82 -5.44 11.51
N GLY A 124 -6.12 -5.21 11.64
CA GLY A 124 -6.74 -3.92 11.28
C GLY A 124 -6.27 -2.75 12.15
N ALA A 125 -5.95 -2.99 13.42
CA ALA A 125 -5.43 -1.95 14.30
C ALA A 125 -4.04 -1.48 13.86
N TYR A 126 -3.16 -2.43 13.51
CA TYR A 126 -1.81 -2.12 13.06
C TYR A 126 -1.80 -1.47 11.68
N ALA A 127 -2.59 -1.97 10.72
CA ALA A 127 -2.73 -1.34 9.41
C ALA A 127 -3.18 0.12 9.52
N ARG A 128 -4.20 0.41 10.35
CA ARG A 128 -4.63 1.80 10.63
C ARG A 128 -3.52 2.64 11.25
N ARG A 129 -2.76 2.08 12.18
CA ARG A 129 -1.63 2.79 12.81
C ARG A 129 -0.57 3.17 11.77
N LEU A 130 -0.16 2.24 10.91
CA LEU A 130 0.84 2.50 9.86
C LEU A 130 0.38 3.61 8.91
N LEU A 131 -0.90 3.60 8.48
CA LEU A 131 -1.45 4.62 7.59
C LEU A 131 -1.60 5.99 8.26
N ASN A 132 -1.94 6.02 9.55
CA ASN A 132 -1.94 7.28 10.31
C ASN A 132 -0.53 7.86 10.43
N VAL A 133 0.47 7.03 10.77
CA VAL A 133 1.87 7.46 10.82
C VAL A 133 2.33 7.96 9.45
N ALA A 134 2.01 7.24 8.37
CA ALA A 134 2.36 7.67 7.01
C ALA A 134 1.74 9.04 6.68
N ARG A 135 0.44 9.23 6.96
CA ARG A 135 -0.23 10.52 6.78
C ARG A 135 0.45 11.63 7.56
N ASP A 136 0.75 11.40 8.83
CA ASP A 136 1.33 12.42 9.70
C ASP A 136 2.75 12.81 9.26
N LEU A 137 3.53 11.85 8.77
CA LEU A 137 4.85 12.11 8.16
C LEU A 137 4.74 12.97 6.91
N VAL A 138 3.83 12.65 5.98
CA VAL A 138 3.66 13.46 4.76
C VAL A 138 3.16 14.86 5.10
N ASN A 139 2.23 15.00 6.04
CA ASN A 139 1.76 16.31 6.49
C ASN A 139 2.87 17.16 7.12
N ALA A 140 3.80 16.55 7.85
CA ALA A 140 4.96 17.26 8.40
C ALA A 140 5.86 17.81 7.28
N GLU A 141 6.11 17.02 6.24
CA GLU A 141 6.91 17.43 5.07
C GLU A 141 6.19 18.46 4.19
N LEU A 142 4.85 18.41 4.12
CA LEU A 142 4.03 19.44 3.48
C LEU A 142 4.05 20.77 4.23
N ALA A 143 4.13 20.71 5.56
CA ALA A 143 4.18 21.89 6.43
C ALA A 143 5.60 22.48 6.60
N ALA A 144 6.64 21.76 6.16
CA ALA A 144 8.01 22.26 6.21
C ALA A 144 8.18 23.51 5.34
N GLU A 145 8.93 24.50 5.84
CA GLU A 145 9.20 25.78 5.18
C GLU A 145 10.11 25.63 3.95
#